data_AF-A0AAV8ZWQ2-F1
#
_entry.id   AF-A0AAV8ZWQ2-F1
#
_cell.length_a   1.000
_cell.length_b   1.000
_cell.length_c   1.000
_cell.angle_alpha   90.00
_cell.angle_beta   90.00
_cell.angle_gamma   90.00
#
_symmetry.space_group_name_H-M   'P 1'
#
loop_
_entity.id
_entity.type
_entity.pdbx_description
1 polymer ?
#
loop_
_entity_poly.entity_id
_entity_poly.type
_entity_poly.pdbx_seq_one_letter_code
_entity_poly.pdbx_strand_id
1 'polypeptide(L)'
;MLPADVANRQACRHALYSGIGIACLPLVLIFSFTRCPKAVITQYIKEATELGKKARALMKTADALHQEERSGNKGRKWRKNVKVVEKELFLLEEDMKALEEMYPQGEKAETAWALTVLGYLAKLVLGLVGLIVSVAWVAHIVIYLLIDPPLFPFLNEVFIKLDDVWGLLGTAAFALFCFYLLLAVIAGAMMVGMRLVFITIRPMKWGGTLMNSFLFNVGLILLCSISVIQFCATAFGYYAQATAAQEIFGHTLESHRGIKYLYKYNLFQYAFVILAGVAFVYYAAFGWKKRKPSGRLVLSN
;
A
#
# COMPACT_ATOMS: atom_id res chain seq x y z
N MET A 1 -21.25 18.89 6.92
CA MET A 1 -20.09 19.23 7.77
C MET A 1 -19.78 18.03 8.65
N LEU A 2 -18.60 17.44 8.53
CA LEU A 2 -18.16 16.34 9.40
C LEU A 2 -17.88 16.89 10.82
N PRO A 3 -18.15 16.14 11.90
CA PRO A 3 -17.73 16.52 13.25
C PRO A 3 -16.21 16.70 13.28
N ALA A 4 -15.70 17.70 14.00
CA ALA A 4 -14.27 18.01 14.08
C ALA A 4 -13.42 16.79 14.53
N ASP A 5 -13.99 15.91 15.37
CA ASP A 5 -13.35 14.67 15.81
C ASP A 5 -13.19 13.65 14.67
N VAL A 6 -14.15 13.59 13.74
CA VAL A 6 -14.11 12.69 12.59
C VAL A 6 -13.07 13.18 11.60
N ALA A 7 -13.05 14.48 11.32
CA ALA A 7 -12.06 15.10 10.44
C ALA A 7 -10.62 14.97 11.01
N ASN A 8 -10.43 15.13 12.31
CA ASN A 8 -9.12 14.89 12.95
C ASN A 8 -8.68 13.41 12.83
N ARG A 9 -9.60 12.46 13.05
CA ARG A 9 -9.30 11.03 12.84
C ARG A 9 -9.01 10.70 11.38
N GLN A 10 -9.67 11.35 10.42
CA GLN A 10 -9.41 11.18 8.99
C GLN A 10 -8.03 11.71 8.60
N ALA A 11 -7.69 12.94 9.04
CA ALA A 11 -6.37 13.52 8.85
C ALA A 11 -5.29 12.62 9.44
N CYS A 12 -5.34 12.25 10.72
CA CYS A 12 -4.31 11.37 11.30
C CYS A 12 -4.15 10.05 10.54
N ARG A 13 -5.25 9.42 10.07
CA ARG A 13 -5.18 8.23 9.22
C ARG A 13 -4.50 8.49 7.88
N HIS A 14 -4.79 9.63 7.25
CA HIS A 14 -4.15 10.02 6.01
C HIS A 14 -2.63 10.25 6.19
N ALA A 15 -2.20 10.97 7.22
CA ALA A 15 -0.76 11.16 7.51
C ALA A 15 -0.05 9.82 7.70
N LEU A 16 -0.68 8.91 8.45
CA LEU A 16 -0.15 7.57 8.71
C LEU A 16 0.02 6.77 7.41
N TYR A 17 -1.06 6.60 6.65
CA TYR A 17 -1.02 5.74 5.45
C TYR A 17 -0.26 6.40 4.30
N SER A 18 -0.40 7.69 4.10
CA SER A 18 0.28 8.40 3.00
C SER A 18 1.78 8.54 3.28
N GLY A 19 2.18 8.87 4.51
CA GLY A 19 3.60 8.92 4.90
C GLY A 19 4.29 7.56 4.74
N ILE A 20 3.66 6.47 5.20
CA ILE A 20 4.25 5.12 5.02
C ILE A 20 4.21 4.72 3.53
N GLY A 21 3.11 5.03 2.85
CA GLY A 21 2.87 4.68 1.46
C GLY A 21 3.83 5.33 0.48
N ILE A 22 4.17 6.61 0.68
CA ILE A 22 5.02 7.38 -0.23
C ILE A 22 6.46 6.84 -0.26
N ALA A 23 6.92 6.27 0.86
CA ALA A 23 8.21 5.58 0.93
C ALA A 23 8.11 4.13 0.43
N CYS A 24 7.04 3.41 0.79
CA CYS A 24 6.91 1.99 0.53
C CYS A 24 6.61 1.66 -0.95
N LEU A 25 5.73 2.43 -1.60
CA LEU A 25 5.28 2.17 -2.97
C LEU A 25 6.45 2.05 -3.98
N PRO A 26 7.38 3.03 -4.09
CA PRO A 26 8.48 2.92 -5.04
C PRO A 26 9.45 1.79 -4.67
N LEU A 27 9.76 1.64 -3.37
CA LEU A 27 10.69 0.61 -2.90
C LEU A 27 10.17 -0.81 -3.18
N VAL A 28 8.88 -1.06 -2.95
CA VAL A 28 8.27 -2.38 -3.20
C VAL A 28 8.26 -2.71 -4.69
N LEU A 29 8.01 -1.73 -5.56
CA LEU A 29 8.08 -1.92 -7.01
C LEU A 29 9.51 -2.25 -7.47
N ILE A 30 10.51 -1.55 -6.95
CA ILE A 30 11.93 -1.81 -7.24
C ILE A 30 12.34 -3.20 -6.73
N PHE A 31 11.99 -3.56 -5.49
CA PHE A 31 12.32 -4.87 -4.92
C PHE A 31 11.59 -6.02 -5.61
N SER A 32 10.43 -5.76 -6.20
CA SER A 32 9.71 -6.78 -6.99
C SER A 32 10.53 -7.21 -8.20
N PHE A 33 11.27 -6.28 -8.82
CA PHE A 33 12.19 -6.61 -9.91
C PHE A 33 13.45 -7.36 -9.41
N THR A 34 14.06 -6.93 -8.31
CA THR A 34 15.28 -7.61 -7.81
C THR A 34 15.01 -9.03 -7.30
N ARG A 35 13.77 -9.29 -6.86
CA ARG A 35 13.29 -10.62 -6.49
C ARG A 35 12.84 -11.46 -7.69
N CYS A 36 12.93 -10.94 -8.91
CA CYS A 36 12.58 -11.67 -10.11
C CYS A 36 13.36 -13.00 -10.14
N PRO A 37 12.64 -14.12 -10.16
CA PRO A 37 13.23 -15.44 -10.14
C PRO A 37 13.88 -15.75 -11.49
N LYS A 38 15.07 -16.36 -11.44
CA LYS A 38 15.78 -16.81 -12.64
C LYS A 38 15.33 -18.24 -12.92
N ALA A 39 14.75 -18.48 -14.10
CA ALA A 39 14.28 -19.80 -14.49
C ALA A 39 15.46 -20.76 -14.62
N VAL A 40 15.57 -21.71 -13.69
CA VAL A 40 16.49 -22.85 -13.79
C VAL A 40 15.64 -24.11 -13.66
N ILE A 41 15.50 -24.87 -14.75
CA ILE A 41 14.56 -26.01 -14.87
C ILE A 41 14.74 -27.03 -13.74
N THR A 42 15.96 -27.23 -13.24
CA THR A 42 16.26 -28.16 -12.14
C THR A 42 15.77 -27.69 -10.77
N GLN A 43 15.55 -26.39 -10.59
CA GLN A 43 15.00 -25.83 -9.34
C GLN A 43 13.48 -26.00 -9.27
N TYR A 44 12.76 -25.92 -10.40
CA TYR A 44 11.30 -26.11 -10.45
C TYR A 44 10.87 -27.45 -9.85
N ILE A 45 11.48 -28.55 -10.30
CA ILE A 45 11.09 -29.90 -9.85
C ILE A 45 11.26 -30.03 -8.33
N LYS A 46 12.34 -29.48 -7.78
CA LYS A 46 12.61 -29.49 -6.33
C LYS A 46 11.56 -28.67 -5.56
N GLU A 47 11.31 -27.43 -5.98
CA GLU A 47 10.33 -26.54 -5.35
C GLU A 47 8.91 -27.09 -5.45
N ALA A 48 8.48 -27.56 -6.62
CA ALA A 48 7.18 -28.20 -6.84
C ALA A 48 7.01 -29.43 -5.94
N THR A 49 8.05 -30.24 -5.79
CA THR A 49 8.02 -31.44 -4.92
C THR A 49 7.91 -31.06 -3.44
N GLU A 50 8.62 -30.01 -3.00
CA GLU A 50 8.51 -29.49 -1.63
C GLU A 50 7.14 -28.89 -1.34
N LEU A 51 6.59 -28.10 -2.26
CA LEU A 51 5.23 -27.58 -2.23
C LEU A 51 4.20 -28.70 -2.13
N GLY A 52 4.31 -29.75 -2.95
CA GLY A 52 3.46 -30.92 -2.88
C GLY A 52 3.55 -31.67 -1.54
N LYS A 53 4.74 -31.74 -0.92
CA LYS A 53 4.89 -32.31 0.44
C LYS A 53 4.18 -31.46 1.49
N LYS A 54 4.28 -30.13 1.42
CA LYS A 54 3.58 -29.20 2.33
C LYS A 54 2.06 -29.31 2.16
N ALA A 55 1.57 -29.33 0.92
CA ALA A 55 0.15 -29.49 0.61
C ALA A 55 -0.43 -30.77 1.22
N ARG A 56 0.28 -31.90 1.07
CA ARG A 56 -0.13 -33.18 1.68
C ARG A 56 -0.12 -33.15 3.20
N ALA A 57 0.86 -32.50 3.82
CA ALA A 57 0.91 -32.35 5.28
C ALA A 57 -0.26 -31.51 5.78
N LEU A 58 -0.55 -30.39 5.11
CA LEU A 58 -1.66 -29.52 5.44
C LEU A 58 -3.02 -30.21 5.26
N MET A 59 -3.18 -31.00 4.18
CA MET A 59 -4.38 -31.81 3.95
C MET A 59 -4.63 -32.78 5.10
N LYS A 60 -3.59 -33.50 5.56
CA LYS A 60 -3.71 -34.39 6.74
C LYS A 60 -4.14 -33.64 8.01
N THR A 61 -3.62 -32.43 8.23
CA THR A 61 -4.03 -31.62 9.39
C THR A 61 -5.47 -31.11 9.27
N ALA A 62 -5.91 -30.76 8.05
CA ALA A 62 -7.28 -30.36 7.78
C ALA A 62 -8.25 -31.54 8.00
N ASP A 63 -7.90 -32.74 7.53
CA ASP A 63 -8.68 -33.95 7.73
C ASP A 63 -8.81 -34.31 9.22
N ALA A 64 -7.73 -34.18 10.00
CA ALA A 64 -7.77 -34.38 11.45
C ALA A 64 -8.72 -33.39 12.15
N LEU A 65 -8.67 -32.10 11.77
CA LEU A 65 -9.60 -31.08 12.29
C LEU A 65 -11.05 -31.32 11.86
N HIS A 66 -11.27 -31.89 10.67
CA HIS A 66 -12.59 -32.28 10.19
C HIS A 66 -13.16 -33.47 10.98
N GLN A 67 -12.30 -34.42 11.37
CA GLN A 67 -12.70 -35.51 12.27
C GLN A 67 -13.00 -34.99 13.68
N GLU A 68 -12.22 -34.05 14.21
CA GLU A 68 -12.54 -33.36 15.47
C GLU A 68 -13.88 -32.61 15.39
N GLU A 69 -14.19 -31.99 14.25
CA GLU A 69 -15.47 -31.32 14.03
C GLU A 69 -16.64 -32.32 14.09
N ARG A 70 -16.51 -33.49 13.46
CA ARG A 70 -17.49 -34.57 13.48
C ARG A 70 -17.68 -35.17 14.88
N SER A 71 -16.62 -35.21 15.68
CA SER A 71 -16.69 -35.64 17.08
C SER A 71 -17.41 -34.66 18.02
N GLY A 72 -17.82 -33.50 17.51
CA GLY A 72 -18.61 -32.50 18.25
C GLY A 72 -17.79 -31.48 19.05
N ASN A 73 -16.45 -31.58 19.05
CA ASN A 73 -15.58 -30.73 19.87
C ASN A 73 -15.26 -29.38 19.19
N LYS A 74 -16.27 -28.54 18.93
CA LYS A 74 -16.11 -27.21 18.30
C LYS A 74 -15.68 -26.10 19.28
N GLY A 75 -14.75 -26.42 20.18
CA GLY A 75 -14.26 -25.51 21.21
C GLY A 75 -13.39 -24.36 20.68
N ARG A 76 -12.87 -23.55 21.61
CA ARG A 76 -11.99 -22.41 21.29
C ARG A 76 -10.67 -22.85 20.63
N LYS A 77 -10.16 -24.02 21.00
CA LYS A 77 -8.93 -24.63 20.44
C LYS A 77 -9.12 -24.99 18.96
N TRP A 78 -10.23 -25.64 18.61
CA TRP A 78 -10.57 -25.98 17.23
C TRP A 78 -10.62 -24.72 16.34
N ARG A 79 -11.34 -23.68 16.78
CA ARG A 79 -11.42 -22.40 16.05
C ARG A 79 -10.05 -21.74 15.82
N LYS A 80 -9.11 -21.92 16.76
CA LYS A 80 -7.74 -21.41 16.63
C LYS A 80 -6.95 -22.23 15.59
N ASN A 81 -7.05 -23.55 15.64
CA ASN A 81 -6.36 -24.45 14.72
C ASN A 81 -6.88 -24.30 13.27
N VAL A 82 -8.19 -24.16 13.08
CA VAL A 82 -8.80 -23.86 11.77
C VAL A 82 -8.22 -22.57 11.19
N LYS A 83 -8.10 -21.50 11.99
CA LYS A 83 -7.49 -20.24 11.53
C LYS A 83 -6.01 -20.37 11.15
N VAL A 84 -5.27 -21.26 11.82
CA VAL A 84 -3.86 -21.54 11.48
C VAL A 84 -3.79 -22.26 10.14
N VAL A 85 -4.60 -23.30 9.95
CA VAL A 85 -4.68 -24.05 8.69
C VAL A 85 -5.13 -23.15 7.54
N GLU A 86 -6.16 -22.32 7.72
CA GLU A 86 -6.57 -21.33 6.72
C GLU A 86 -5.42 -20.38 6.33
N LYS A 87 -4.65 -19.91 7.32
CA LYS A 87 -3.53 -19.00 7.08
C LYS A 87 -2.42 -19.68 6.28
N GLU A 88 -2.13 -20.93 6.58
CA GLU A 88 -1.09 -21.68 5.88
C GLU A 88 -1.51 -22.12 4.49
N LEU A 89 -2.78 -22.48 4.31
CA LEU A 89 -3.36 -22.73 2.99
C LEU A 89 -3.21 -21.51 2.10
N PHE A 90 -3.49 -20.33 2.65
CA PHE A 90 -3.30 -19.07 1.92
C PHE A 90 -1.84 -18.80 1.55
N LEU A 91 -0.88 -19.14 2.40
CA LEU A 91 0.56 -19.03 2.07
C LEU A 91 0.97 -20.05 1.00
N LEU A 92 0.41 -21.26 1.06
CA LEU A 92 0.66 -22.31 0.08
C LEU A 92 0.12 -21.93 -1.30
N GLU A 93 -1.07 -21.33 -1.37
CA GLU A 93 -1.64 -20.77 -2.60
C GLU A 93 -0.78 -19.62 -3.16
N GLU A 94 -0.22 -18.75 -2.31
CA GLU A 94 0.73 -17.71 -2.73
C GLU A 94 2.00 -18.31 -3.33
N ASP A 95 2.60 -19.29 -2.65
CA ASP A 95 3.82 -19.96 -3.10
C ASP A 95 3.56 -20.72 -4.42
N MET A 96 2.39 -21.37 -4.57
CA MET A 96 1.99 -22.05 -5.81
C MET A 96 1.79 -21.07 -6.96
N LYS A 97 1.07 -19.97 -6.74
CA LYS A 97 0.86 -18.94 -7.75
C LYS A 97 2.17 -18.29 -8.18
N ALA A 98 3.08 -18.05 -7.23
CA ALA A 98 4.42 -17.58 -7.55
C ALA A 98 5.16 -18.59 -8.44
N LEU A 99 5.09 -19.90 -8.12
CA LEU A 99 5.71 -20.95 -8.93
C LEU A 99 5.11 -21.04 -10.35
N GLU A 100 3.79 -20.87 -10.50
CA GLU A 100 3.12 -20.83 -11.81
C GLU A 100 3.50 -19.59 -12.63
N GLU A 101 3.65 -18.43 -11.98
CA GLU A 101 4.13 -17.20 -12.63
C GLU A 101 5.60 -17.35 -13.06
N MET A 102 6.39 -18.12 -12.31
CA MET A 102 7.79 -18.46 -12.64
C MET A 102 7.94 -19.44 -13.81
N TYR A 103 7.00 -20.38 -13.92
CA TYR A 103 7.08 -21.49 -14.87
C TYR A 103 5.69 -21.68 -15.50
N PRO A 104 5.30 -20.80 -16.44
CA PRO A 104 4.01 -20.93 -17.11
C PRO A 104 3.96 -22.27 -17.86
N GLN A 105 2.98 -23.10 -17.53
CA GLN A 105 2.77 -24.39 -18.19
C GLN A 105 1.76 -24.23 -19.34
N GLY A 106 2.07 -24.81 -20.51
CA GLY A 106 1.17 -24.86 -21.66
C GLY A 106 1.81 -24.43 -22.98
N GLU A 107 1.00 -24.44 -24.04
CA GLU A 107 1.42 -24.20 -25.43
C GLU A 107 1.92 -22.77 -25.70
N LYS A 108 1.61 -21.82 -24.80
CA LYS A 108 1.99 -20.40 -24.86
C LYS A 108 2.99 -19.99 -23.77
N ALA A 109 3.77 -20.93 -23.24
CA ALA A 109 4.69 -20.69 -22.12
C ALA A 109 5.67 -19.54 -22.38
N GLU A 110 6.23 -19.44 -23.59
CA GLU A 110 7.22 -18.39 -23.91
C GLU A 110 6.61 -16.99 -23.94
N THR A 111 5.40 -16.83 -24.50
CA THR A 111 4.73 -15.52 -24.55
C THR A 111 4.22 -15.10 -23.17
N ALA A 112 3.72 -16.05 -22.37
CA ALA A 112 3.35 -15.80 -20.99
C ALA A 112 4.57 -15.37 -20.15
N TRP A 113 5.70 -16.07 -20.30
CA TRP A 113 6.95 -15.71 -19.63
C TRP A 113 7.43 -14.32 -20.06
N ALA A 114 7.45 -14.02 -21.36
CA ALA A 114 7.84 -12.70 -21.86
C ALA A 114 6.96 -11.57 -21.28
N LEU A 115 5.66 -11.78 -21.17
CA LEU A 115 4.74 -10.83 -20.54
C LEU A 115 5.02 -10.66 -19.04
N THR A 116 5.33 -11.74 -18.30
CA THR A 116 5.69 -11.62 -16.88
C THR A 116 6.98 -10.82 -16.70
N VAL A 117 8.01 -11.09 -17.49
CA VAL A 117 9.29 -10.35 -17.47
C VAL A 117 9.09 -8.88 -17.83
N LEU A 118 8.29 -8.59 -18.87
CA LEU A 118 7.92 -7.22 -19.23
C LEU A 118 7.17 -6.53 -18.08
N GLY A 119 6.29 -7.25 -17.39
CA GLY A 119 5.61 -6.77 -16.18
C GLY A 119 6.58 -6.42 -15.05
N TYR A 120 7.62 -7.23 -14.82
CA TYR A 120 8.67 -6.92 -13.84
C TYR A 120 9.49 -5.68 -14.25
N LEU A 121 9.82 -5.54 -15.54
CA LEU A 121 10.52 -4.36 -16.04
C LEU A 121 9.66 -3.09 -15.91
N ALA A 122 8.37 -3.17 -16.24
CA ALA A 122 7.43 -2.08 -16.05
C ALA A 122 7.33 -1.67 -14.57
N LYS A 123 7.31 -2.63 -13.64
CA LYS A 123 7.38 -2.35 -12.19
C LYS A 123 8.66 -1.59 -11.81
N LEU A 124 9.81 -1.93 -12.39
CA LEU A 124 11.05 -1.20 -12.15
C LEU A 124 10.96 0.26 -12.62
N VAL A 125 10.49 0.49 -13.85
CA VAL A 125 10.32 1.84 -14.40
C VAL A 125 9.35 2.66 -13.55
N LEU A 126 8.19 2.09 -13.21
CA LEU A 126 7.21 2.74 -12.33
C LEU A 126 7.75 2.99 -10.93
N GLY A 127 8.59 2.08 -10.40
CA GLY A 127 9.25 2.25 -9.11
C GLY A 127 10.26 3.41 -9.12
N LEU A 128 11.04 3.56 -10.19
CA LEU A 128 11.98 4.66 -10.34
C LEU A 128 11.27 6.01 -10.49
N VAL A 129 10.25 6.08 -11.36
CA VAL A 129 9.42 7.28 -11.52
C VAL A 129 8.71 7.62 -10.21
N GLY A 130 8.14 6.61 -9.52
CA GLY A 130 7.54 6.79 -8.21
C GLY A 130 8.54 7.31 -7.17
N LEU A 131 9.80 6.86 -7.21
CA LEU A 131 10.82 7.36 -6.28
C LEU A 131 11.09 8.85 -6.50
N ILE A 132 11.20 9.28 -7.76
CA ILE A 132 11.39 10.69 -8.11
C ILE A 132 10.20 11.53 -7.64
N VAL A 133 8.97 11.08 -7.91
CA VAL A 133 7.74 11.77 -7.50
C VAL A 133 7.62 11.81 -5.97
N SER A 134 7.98 10.73 -5.26
CA SER A 134 8.03 10.71 -3.79
C SER A 134 9.01 11.72 -3.22
N VAL A 135 10.23 11.80 -3.77
CA VAL A 135 11.23 12.77 -3.33
C VAL A 135 10.74 14.20 -3.60
N ALA A 136 10.16 14.45 -4.78
CA ALA A 136 9.59 15.75 -5.12
C ALA A 136 8.48 16.18 -4.16
N TRP A 137 7.59 15.25 -3.78
CA TRP A 137 6.55 15.50 -2.78
C TRP A 137 7.12 15.80 -1.39
N VAL A 138 8.09 15.00 -0.91
CA VAL A 138 8.72 15.26 0.39
C VAL A 138 9.44 16.60 0.39
N ALA A 139 10.16 16.94 -0.68
CA ALA A 139 10.81 18.23 -0.84
C ALA A 139 9.79 19.37 -0.83
N HIS A 140 8.68 19.26 -1.56
CA HIS A 140 7.61 20.25 -1.56
C HIS A 140 7.02 20.46 -0.17
N ILE A 141 6.76 19.39 0.58
CA ILE A 141 6.23 19.48 1.95
C ILE A 141 7.22 20.20 2.87
N VAL A 142 8.52 19.86 2.79
CA VAL A 142 9.56 20.45 3.65
C VAL A 142 9.77 21.94 3.34
N ILE A 143 9.83 22.31 2.05
CA ILE A 143 10.21 23.66 1.61
C ILE A 143 9.01 24.62 1.63
N TYR A 144 7.82 24.15 1.25
CA TYR A 144 6.63 25.00 1.07
C TYR A 144 5.63 24.92 2.23
N LEU A 145 5.45 23.76 2.89
CA LEU A 145 4.45 23.62 3.97
C LEU A 145 5.04 23.67 5.39
N LEU A 146 6.31 23.32 5.59
CA LEU A 146 6.88 23.19 6.94
C LEU A 146 7.44 24.49 7.50
N ILE A 147 7.86 25.42 6.63
CA ILE A 147 8.57 26.65 6.97
C ILE A 147 7.65 27.83 6.69
N ASP A 148 7.34 28.61 7.72
CA ASP A 148 6.58 29.85 7.62
C ASP A 148 7.52 31.04 7.87
N PRO A 149 7.75 31.95 6.90
CA PRO A 149 7.23 31.99 5.52
C PRO A 149 7.87 30.93 4.59
N PRO A 150 7.19 30.50 3.50
CA PRO A 150 7.68 29.46 2.62
C PRO A 150 8.99 29.88 1.93
N LEU A 151 9.98 29.00 1.93
CA LEU A 151 11.30 29.30 1.33
C LEU A 151 11.22 29.43 -0.19
N PHE A 152 10.46 28.53 -0.84
CA PHE A 152 10.31 28.50 -2.29
C PHE A 152 9.03 27.71 -2.69
N PRO A 153 8.18 28.23 -3.59
CA PRO A 153 6.96 27.56 -4.06
C PRO A 153 7.25 26.45 -5.09
N PHE A 154 8.18 25.54 -4.77
CA PHE A 154 8.80 24.53 -5.65
C PHE A 154 7.88 23.91 -6.71
N LEU A 155 7.00 22.97 -6.33
CA LEU A 155 6.14 22.30 -7.30
C LEU A 155 5.06 23.22 -7.87
N ASN A 156 4.63 24.24 -7.12
CA ASN A 156 3.65 25.20 -7.63
C ASN A 156 4.21 25.98 -8.83
N GLU A 157 5.45 26.47 -8.74
CA GLU A 157 6.11 27.18 -9.84
C GLU A 157 6.36 26.27 -11.04
N VAL A 158 6.71 25.00 -10.80
CA VAL A 158 6.82 24.00 -11.87
C VAL A 158 5.49 23.86 -12.61
N PHE A 159 4.37 23.72 -11.91
CA PHE A 159 3.06 23.58 -12.56
C PHE A 159 2.63 24.84 -13.30
N ILE A 160 2.89 26.03 -12.77
CA ILE A 160 2.61 27.30 -13.47
C ILE A 160 3.41 27.37 -14.77
N LYS A 161 4.72 27.08 -14.73
CA LYS A 161 5.57 27.07 -15.95
C LYS A 161 5.12 26.03 -16.98
N LEU A 162 4.61 24.89 -16.53
CA LEU A 162 4.06 23.87 -17.42
C LEU A 162 2.74 24.33 -18.06
N ASP A 163 1.92 25.07 -17.30
CA ASP A 163 0.67 25.67 -17.77
C ASP A 163 0.91 26.74 -18.84
N ASP A 164 1.96 27.57 -18.66
CA ASP A 164 2.36 28.61 -19.61
C ASP A 164 2.76 28.02 -20.99
N VAL A 165 3.35 26.83 -21.02
CA VAL A 165 3.69 26.14 -22.27
C VAL A 165 2.45 25.57 -22.94
N TRP A 166 1.61 24.90 -22.16
CA TRP A 166 0.31 24.39 -22.61
C TRP A 166 -0.58 24.16 -21.39
N GLY A 167 -1.70 24.88 -21.28
CA GLY A 167 -2.56 24.84 -20.09
C GLY A 167 -3.13 23.45 -19.72
N LEU A 168 -3.09 22.48 -20.65
CA LEU A 168 -3.44 21.10 -20.33
C LEU A 168 -2.32 20.36 -19.59
N LEU A 169 -1.06 20.74 -19.82
CA LEU A 169 0.12 20.05 -19.29
C LEU A 169 0.29 20.33 -17.79
N GLY A 170 0.10 21.59 -17.35
CA GLY A 170 0.09 21.95 -15.93
C GLY A 170 -0.97 21.18 -15.14
N THR A 171 -2.22 21.21 -15.63
CA THR A 171 -3.35 20.53 -14.99
C THR A 171 -3.20 19.00 -14.98
N ALA A 172 -2.70 18.40 -16.06
CA ALA A 172 -2.41 16.97 -16.13
C ALA A 172 -1.28 16.56 -15.16
N ALA A 173 -0.21 17.34 -15.05
CA ALA A 173 0.88 17.09 -14.11
C ALA A 173 0.38 17.18 -12.66
N PHE A 174 -0.42 18.20 -12.33
CA PHE A 174 -1.07 18.32 -11.02
C PHE A 174 -1.95 17.10 -10.70
N ALA A 175 -2.75 16.63 -11.66
CA ALA A 175 -3.56 15.44 -11.48
C ALA A 175 -2.70 14.19 -11.22
N LEU A 176 -1.60 14.00 -11.96
CA LEU A 176 -0.68 12.88 -11.74
C LEU A 176 -0.08 12.87 -10.33
N PHE A 177 0.32 14.03 -9.81
CA PHE A 177 0.84 14.15 -8.44
C PHE A 177 -0.23 13.86 -7.38
N CYS A 178 -1.48 14.30 -7.59
CA CYS A 178 -2.60 13.98 -6.70
C CYS A 178 -2.94 12.48 -6.73
N PHE A 179 -3.03 11.87 -7.92
CA PHE A 179 -3.26 10.44 -8.07
C PHE A 179 -2.13 9.63 -7.44
N TYR A 180 -0.89 10.10 -7.54
CA TYR A 180 0.24 9.45 -6.89
C TYR A 180 0.08 9.37 -5.37
N LEU A 181 -0.32 10.47 -4.70
CA LEU A 181 -0.61 10.43 -3.26
C LEU A 181 -1.76 9.49 -2.91
N LEU A 182 -2.78 9.40 -3.75
CA LEU A 182 -3.88 8.46 -3.54
C LEU A 182 -3.39 7.01 -3.65
N LEU A 183 -2.56 6.69 -4.66
CA LEU A 183 -1.92 5.38 -4.78
C LEU A 183 -1.00 5.08 -3.60
N ALA A 184 -0.26 6.07 -3.10
CA ALA A 184 0.54 5.94 -1.89
C ALA A 184 -0.33 5.60 -0.67
N VAL A 185 -1.47 6.28 -0.47
CA VAL A 185 -2.42 5.95 0.60
C VAL A 185 -2.95 4.52 0.47
N ILE A 186 -3.29 4.08 -0.73
CA ILE A 186 -3.76 2.70 -0.99
C ILE A 186 -2.65 1.71 -0.62
N ALA A 187 -1.42 1.94 -1.10
CA ALA A 187 -0.27 1.09 -0.78
C ALA A 187 0.04 1.06 0.72
N GLY A 188 -0.02 2.20 1.39
CA GLY A 188 0.14 2.34 2.83
C GLY A 188 -0.95 1.61 3.61
N ALA A 189 -2.22 1.76 3.22
CA ALA A 189 -3.33 1.05 3.84
C ALA A 189 -3.19 -0.47 3.71
N MET A 190 -2.76 -0.96 2.53
CA MET A 190 -2.53 -2.39 2.31
C MET A 190 -1.33 -2.94 3.09
N MET A 191 -0.27 -2.17 3.27
CA MET A 191 0.97 -2.59 3.95
C MET A 191 0.86 -2.50 5.47
N VAL A 192 0.28 -1.41 5.97
CA VAL A 192 0.14 -1.14 7.40
C VAL A 192 -0.93 -2.01 8.01
N GLY A 193 -1.95 -2.42 7.23
CA GLY A 193 -2.89 -3.50 7.54
C GLY A 193 -3.22 -3.59 9.03
N MET A 194 -3.63 -2.46 9.63
CA MET A 194 -3.63 -2.37 11.09
C MET A 194 -4.58 -3.41 11.68
N ARG A 195 -4.10 -4.09 12.72
CA ARG A 195 -4.93 -4.69 13.77
C ARG A 195 -5.64 -3.57 14.56
N LEU A 196 -6.51 -2.78 13.91
CA LEU A 196 -7.41 -1.90 14.64
C LEU A 196 -8.55 -2.73 15.21
N VAL A 197 -8.29 -3.17 16.45
CA VAL A 197 -9.20 -3.49 17.55
C VAL A 197 -10.12 -4.72 17.35
N PHE A 198 -10.67 -5.04 16.17
CA PHE A 198 -11.51 -6.26 16.02
C PHE A 198 -11.55 -6.99 14.67
N ILE A 199 -10.94 -6.47 13.58
CA ILE A 199 -10.99 -7.12 12.26
C ILE A 199 -9.57 -7.43 11.77
N THR A 200 -9.31 -8.69 11.42
CA THR A 200 -8.06 -9.08 10.77
C THR A 200 -8.19 -8.71 9.29
N ILE A 201 -7.62 -7.58 8.90
CA ILE A 201 -7.60 -7.15 7.50
C ILE A 201 -6.71 -8.13 6.73
N ARG A 202 -7.29 -8.89 5.79
CA ARG A 202 -6.50 -9.62 4.79
C ARG A 202 -6.05 -8.59 3.74
N PRO A 203 -4.78 -8.57 3.32
CA PRO A 203 -4.31 -7.68 2.26
C PRO A 203 -5.16 -7.88 1.00
N MET A 204 -5.51 -6.79 0.30
CA MET A 204 -6.31 -6.87 -0.91
C MET A 204 -5.55 -7.64 -2.00
N LYS A 205 -6.17 -8.70 -2.49
CA LYS A 205 -5.71 -9.52 -3.62
C LYS A 205 -6.74 -9.44 -4.74
N TRP A 206 -6.24 -9.26 -5.96
CA TRP A 206 -7.09 -9.36 -7.15
C TRP A 206 -7.71 -10.76 -7.24
N GLY A 207 -9.05 -10.83 -7.30
CA GLY A 207 -9.80 -12.09 -7.47
C GLY A 207 -9.83 -13.03 -6.26
N GLY A 208 -9.25 -12.65 -5.12
CA GLY A 208 -9.15 -13.52 -3.93
C GLY A 208 -9.58 -12.88 -2.61
N THR A 209 -10.16 -11.68 -2.65
CA THR A 209 -10.65 -10.98 -1.45
C THR A 209 -12.11 -11.29 -1.19
N LEU A 210 -12.42 -11.69 0.05
CA LEU A 210 -13.79 -11.77 0.53
C LEU A 210 -14.48 -10.39 0.38
N MET A 211 -15.71 -10.36 -0.13
CA MET A 211 -16.48 -9.13 -0.40
C MET A 211 -16.53 -8.18 0.81
N ASN A 212 -16.74 -8.72 2.01
CA ASN A 212 -16.79 -7.91 3.24
C ASN A 212 -15.45 -7.21 3.54
N SER A 213 -14.34 -7.92 3.38
CA SER A 213 -12.99 -7.35 3.59
C SER A 213 -12.64 -6.34 2.50
N PHE A 214 -13.11 -6.56 1.27
CA PHE A 214 -12.96 -5.61 0.18
C PHE A 214 -13.72 -4.31 0.46
N LEU A 215 -15.01 -4.39 0.81
CA LEU A 215 -15.84 -3.22 1.13
C LEU A 215 -15.26 -2.40 2.29
N PHE A 216 -14.75 -3.06 3.33
CA PHE A 216 -14.11 -2.37 4.45
C PHE A 216 -12.86 -1.58 4.03
N ASN A 217 -11.98 -2.19 3.23
CA ASN A 217 -10.77 -1.53 2.74
C ASN A 217 -11.08 -0.37 1.78
N VAL A 218 -12.05 -0.57 0.88
CA VAL A 218 -12.53 0.50 -0.02
C VAL A 218 -13.12 1.64 0.79
N GLY A 219 -13.93 1.35 1.81
CA GLY A 219 -14.47 2.36 2.72
C GLY A 219 -13.37 3.15 3.44
N LEU A 220 -12.30 2.50 3.90
CA LEU A 220 -11.15 3.19 4.49
C LEU A 220 -10.42 4.10 3.48
N ILE A 221 -10.24 3.65 2.23
CA ILE A 221 -9.60 4.44 1.17
C ILE A 221 -10.45 5.67 0.83
N LEU A 222 -11.77 5.51 0.69
CA LEU A 222 -12.71 6.62 0.42
C LEU A 222 -12.74 7.63 1.58
N LEU A 223 -12.62 7.17 2.83
CA LEU A 223 -12.52 8.08 3.97
C LEU A 223 -11.18 8.84 3.99
N CYS A 224 -10.11 8.27 3.45
CA CYS A 224 -8.81 8.94 3.37
C CYS A 224 -8.70 9.87 2.14
N SER A 225 -9.43 9.62 1.06
CA SER A 225 -9.36 10.45 -0.16
C SER A 225 -9.79 11.89 0.08
N ILE A 226 -10.77 12.13 0.96
CA ILE A 226 -11.20 13.48 1.35
C ILE A 226 -10.03 14.25 1.98
N SER A 227 -9.29 13.62 2.89
CA SER A 227 -8.11 14.23 3.51
C SER A 227 -6.96 14.44 2.53
N VAL A 228 -6.77 13.54 1.55
CA VAL A 228 -5.78 13.72 0.48
C VAL A 228 -6.12 14.97 -0.35
N ILE A 229 -7.38 15.13 -0.76
CA ILE A 229 -7.81 16.28 -1.57
C ILE A 229 -7.60 17.58 -0.79
N GLN A 230 -7.98 17.60 0.49
CA GLN A 230 -7.79 18.75 1.36
C GLN A 230 -6.30 19.10 1.54
N PHE A 231 -5.46 18.08 1.68
CA PHE A 231 -4.01 18.26 1.74
C PHE A 231 -3.45 18.82 0.43
N CYS A 232 -3.86 18.28 -0.72
CA CYS A 232 -3.44 18.79 -2.04
C CYS A 232 -3.92 20.23 -2.28
N ALA A 233 -5.14 20.58 -1.89
CA ALA A 233 -5.64 21.96 -1.99
C ALA A 233 -4.79 22.93 -1.16
N THR A 234 -4.42 22.53 0.05
CA THR A 234 -3.53 23.34 0.91
C THR A 234 -2.11 23.42 0.34
N ALA A 235 -1.56 22.29 -0.09
CA ALA A 235 -0.18 22.18 -0.57
C ALA A 235 0.05 22.90 -1.91
N PHE A 236 -0.99 22.98 -2.74
CA PHE A 236 -0.94 23.63 -4.05
C PHE A 236 -1.80 24.89 -4.13
N GLY A 237 -2.06 25.54 -2.99
CA GLY A 237 -2.92 26.71 -2.93
C GLY A 237 -2.44 27.89 -3.79
N TYR A 238 -1.15 27.95 -4.12
CA TYR A 238 -0.58 28.97 -5.02
C TYR A 238 -0.88 28.66 -6.50
N TYR A 239 -0.72 27.41 -6.94
CA TYR A 239 -1.05 27.00 -8.31
C TYR A 239 -2.56 26.93 -8.55
N ALA A 240 -3.31 26.31 -7.62
CA ALA A 240 -4.75 26.10 -7.74
C ALA A 240 -5.58 27.28 -7.20
N GLN A 241 -4.98 28.46 -7.10
CA GLN A 241 -5.65 29.67 -6.65
C GLN A 241 -6.86 29.97 -7.58
N ALA A 242 -8.01 30.30 -7.01
CA ALA A 242 -9.27 30.53 -7.72
C ALA A 242 -9.92 29.29 -8.39
N THR A 243 -9.51 28.07 -8.02
CA THR A 243 -10.26 26.86 -8.39
C THR A 243 -11.38 26.57 -7.39
N ALA A 244 -12.48 25.96 -7.87
CA ALA A 244 -13.60 25.54 -7.02
C ALA A 244 -13.14 24.57 -5.91
N ALA A 245 -12.11 23.76 -6.17
CA ALA A 245 -11.52 22.88 -5.16
C ALA A 245 -10.89 23.68 -4.01
N GLN A 246 -10.17 24.77 -4.31
CA GLN A 246 -9.59 25.63 -3.30
C GLN A 246 -10.66 26.42 -2.51
N GLU A 247 -11.71 26.86 -3.19
CA GLU A 247 -12.83 27.55 -2.54
C GLU A 247 -13.56 26.63 -1.54
N ILE A 248 -13.83 25.38 -1.93
CA ILE A 248 -14.53 24.39 -1.10
C ILE A 248 -13.64 23.90 0.05
N PHE A 249 -12.40 23.50 -0.22
CA PHE A 249 -11.55 22.83 0.77
C PHE A 249 -10.61 23.78 1.52
N GLY A 250 -10.27 24.94 0.96
CA GLY A 250 -9.42 25.95 1.59
C GLY A 250 -10.11 26.66 2.75
N HIS A 251 -11.37 27.06 2.59
CA HIS A 251 -12.14 27.73 3.65
C HIS A 251 -12.70 26.78 4.71
N THR A 252 -12.90 25.50 4.37
CA THR A 252 -13.40 24.49 5.32
C THR A 252 -12.41 24.21 6.45
N LEU A 253 -11.11 24.47 6.25
CA LEU A 253 -10.07 24.31 7.28
C LEU A 253 -10.21 25.29 8.46
N GLU A 254 -10.60 26.53 8.20
CA GLU A 254 -10.66 27.58 9.23
C GLU A 254 -11.87 27.43 10.16
N SER A 255 -12.93 26.77 9.68
CA SER A 255 -14.22 26.63 10.40
C SER A 255 -14.24 25.52 11.46
N HIS A 256 -13.29 24.58 11.45
CA HIS A 256 -13.27 23.48 12.42
C HIS A 256 -12.58 23.87 13.75
N ARG A 257 -13.37 24.19 14.78
CA ARG A 257 -12.98 24.67 16.14
C ARG A 257 -11.93 23.82 16.91
N GLY A 258 -11.56 22.61 16.47
CA GLY A 258 -10.51 21.77 17.07
C GLY A 258 -9.27 21.51 16.19
N ILE A 259 -9.37 21.67 14.87
CA ILE A 259 -8.32 21.33 13.89
C ILE A 259 -7.31 22.47 13.74
N LYS A 260 -7.72 23.70 14.07
CA LYS A 260 -6.87 24.91 14.02
C LYS A 260 -5.54 24.74 14.76
N TYR A 261 -5.53 24.06 15.91
CA TYR A 261 -4.29 23.85 16.66
C TYR A 261 -3.34 22.83 16.02
N LEU A 262 -3.87 21.74 15.47
CA LEU A 262 -3.06 20.72 14.78
C LEU A 262 -2.41 21.26 13.50
N TYR A 263 -3.13 22.10 12.76
CA TYR A 263 -2.61 22.79 11.58
C TYR A 263 -1.70 23.96 11.93
N LYS A 264 -1.99 24.72 12.99
CA LYS A 264 -1.13 25.83 13.47
C LYS A 264 0.28 25.37 13.85
N TYR A 265 0.42 24.12 14.33
CA TYR A 265 1.73 23.54 14.67
C TYR A 265 2.30 22.63 13.56
N ASN A 266 1.68 22.59 12.37
CA ASN A 266 2.08 21.72 11.25
C ASN A 266 2.28 20.23 11.67
N LEU A 267 1.56 19.77 12.71
CA LEU A 267 1.81 18.47 13.35
C LEU A 267 1.55 17.31 12.38
N PHE A 268 0.57 17.48 11.50
CA PHE A 268 0.22 16.50 10.47
C PHE A 268 1.35 16.34 9.44
N GLN A 269 1.93 17.46 8.99
CA GLN A 269 3.02 17.49 8.01
C GLN A 269 4.29 16.89 8.60
N TYR A 270 4.61 17.24 9.86
CA TYR A 270 5.71 16.60 10.60
C TYR A 270 5.50 15.09 10.74
N ALA A 271 4.30 14.65 11.15
CA ALA A 271 3.99 13.23 11.26
C ALA A 271 4.14 12.49 9.93
N PHE A 272 3.68 13.09 8.83
CA PHE A 272 3.84 12.55 7.48
C PHE A 272 5.31 12.33 7.13
N VAL A 273 6.14 13.37 7.28
CA VAL A 273 7.57 13.33 6.90
C VAL A 273 8.36 12.36 7.78
N ILE A 274 8.10 12.36 9.10
CA ILE A 274 8.76 11.43 10.03
C ILE A 274 8.41 9.99 9.68
N LEU A 275 7.14 9.68 9.44
CA LEU A 275 6.70 8.33 9.09
C LEU A 275 7.23 7.89 7.72
N ALA A 276 7.30 8.80 6.75
CA ALA A 276 7.93 8.54 5.46
C ALA A 276 9.42 8.21 5.61
N GLY A 277 10.15 8.98 6.42
CA GLY A 277 11.57 8.74 6.71
C GLY A 277 11.80 7.39 7.40
N VAL A 278 11.04 7.10 8.46
CA VAL A 278 11.14 5.82 9.19
C VAL A 278 10.78 4.64 8.28
N ALA A 279 9.72 4.74 7.49
CA ALA A 279 9.33 3.69 6.55
C ALA A 279 10.40 3.49 5.48
N PHE A 280 10.96 4.56 4.92
CA PHE A 280 12.03 4.49 3.93
C PHE A 280 13.26 3.76 4.47
N VAL A 281 13.75 4.15 5.66
CA VAL A 281 14.90 3.51 6.31
C VAL A 281 14.61 2.04 6.61
N TYR A 282 13.44 1.72 7.15
CA TYR A 282 13.05 0.35 7.45
C TYR A 282 13.01 -0.54 6.18
N TYR A 283 12.39 -0.06 5.10
CA TYR A 283 12.32 -0.83 3.85
C TYR A 283 13.64 -0.85 3.10
N ALA A 284 14.46 0.19 3.16
CA ALA A 284 15.81 0.16 2.60
C ALA A 284 16.68 -0.88 3.32
N ALA A 285 16.63 -0.94 4.65
CA ALA A 285 17.45 -1.85 5.46
C ALA A 285 16.95 -3.32 5.44
N PHE A 286 15.63 -3.54 5.50
CA PHE A 286 15.05 -4.87 5.67
C PHE A 286 14.22 -5.35 4.47
N GLY A 287 13.81 -4.45 3.58
CA GLY A 287 12.97 -4.78 2.42
C GLY A 287 13.67 -5.65 1.37
N TRP A 288 14.99 -5.76 1.40
CA TRP A 288 15.76 -6.64 0.50
C TRP A 288 15.72 -8.11 0.92
N LYS A 289 15.46 -8.42 2.20
CA LYS A 289 15.44 -9.80 2.68
C LYS A 289 14.23 -10.54 2.08
N LYS A 290 14.49 -11.57 1.26
CA LYS A 290 13.45 -12.54 0.86
C LYS A 290 12.76 -13.07 2.12
N ARG A 291 11.42 -13.11 2.13
CA ARG A 291 10.68 -13.85 3.16
C ARG A 291 11.22 -15.28 3.11
N LYS A 292 11.87 -15.73 4.19
CA LYS A 292 12.16 -17.15 4.35
C LYS A 292 10.82 -17.89 4.35
N PRO A 293 10.65 -18.98 3.59
CA PRO A 293 9.45 -19.79 3.69
C PRO A 293 9.26 -20.16 5.17
N SER A 294 8.12 -19.78 5.73
CA SER A 294 7.86 -19.93 7.17
C SER A 294 8.03 -21.39 7.55
N GLY A 295 8.79 -21.62 8.62
CA GLY A 295 9.12 -22.93 9.13
C GLY A 295 7.91 -23.70 9.66
N ARG A 296 8.07 -25.03 9.61
CA ARG A 296 7.29 -26.15 10.19
C ARG A 296 6.09 -25.76 11.08
N LEU A 297 4.89 -26.22 10.68
CA LEU A 297 3.67 -26.29 11.49
C LEU A 297 3.98 -26.76 12.91
N VAL A 298 3.70 -25.93 13.90
CA VAL A 298 3.66 -26.33 15.31
C VAL A 298 2.25 -26.06 15.81
N LEU A 299 1.47 -27.12 15.95
CA LEU A 299 0.15 -27.07 16.57
C LEU A 299 0.32 -26.75 18.06
N SER A 300 -0.60 -25.95 18.63
CA SER A 300 -0.66 -25.84 20.09
C SER A 300 -1.35 -27.09 20.64
N ASN A 301 -0.57 -27.93 21.34
CA ASN A 301 -1.09 -29.03 22.14
C ASN A 301 -2.08 -28.52 23.20
#